data_AF-X1S1P2-F1
#
_entry.id   AF-X1S1P2-F1
#
_cell.length_a   1.000
_cell.length_b   1.000
_cell.length_c   1.000
_cell.angle_alpha   90.00
_cell.angle_beta   90.00
_cell.angle_gamma   90.00
#
_symmetry.space_group_name_H-M   'P 1'
#
loop_
_entity.id
_entity.type
_entity.pdbx_description
1 polymer ?
#
loop_
_entity_poly.entity_id
_entity_poly.type
_entity_poly.pdbx_seq_one_letter_code
_entity_poly.pdbx_strand_id
1 'polypeptide(L)' 'MAKYLLDTTTIIDHLRGNKKVNSCLEKMGQRGDIAGCCCINIAETYAGMREKEKEKTDRFIESLLHLISHI' A
#
# COMPACT_ATOMS: atom_id res chain seq x y z
N MET A 1 4.37 17.38 -6.71
CA MET A 1 4.18 15.92 -6.64
C MET A 1 4.73 15.44 -5.32
N ALA A 2 3.86 15.19 -4.34
CA ALA A 2 4.32 14.71 -3.04
C ALA A 2 4.51 13.18 -3.09
N LYS A 3 5.46 12.67 -2.29
CA LYS A 3 5.66 11.24 -2.09
C LYS A 3 5.22 10.88 -0.68
N TYR A 4 4.35 9.89 -0.57
CA TYR A 4 3.80 9.43 0.69
C TYR A 4 4.26 8.00 0.95
N LEU A 5 4.82 7.77 2.12
CA LEU A 5 5.01 6.42 2.64
C LEU A 5 3.71 6.00 3.33
N LEU A 6 3.07 4.96 2.83
CA LEU A 6 1.85 4.45 3.42
C LEU A 6 2.16 3.71 4.72
N ASP A 7 1.34 3.94 5.73
CA ASP A 7 1.32 3.09 6.92
C ASP A 7 0.66 1.74 6.60
N THR A 8 1.07 0.69 7.30
CA THR A 8 0.54 -0.66 7.13
C THR A 8 -0.97 -0.72 7.36
N THR A 9 -1.51 0.08 8.28
CA THR A 9 -2.95 0.17 8.50
C THR A 9 -3.68 0.64 7.24
N THR A 10 -3.09 1.59 6.50
CA THR A 10 -3.67 2.09 5.24
C THR A 10 -3.66 1.01 4.17
N ILE A 11 -2.57 0.24 4.07
CA ILE A 11 -2.45 -0.88 3.12
C ILE A 11 -3.50 -1.95 3.42
N ILE A 12 -3.60 -2.38 4.68
CA ILE A 12 -4.56 -3.42 5.10
C ILE A 12 -5.99 -2.95 4.88
N ASP A 13 -6.31 -1.71 5.23
CA ASP A 13 -7.66 -1.16 5.04
C ASP A 13 -8.04 -1.05 3.57
N HIS A 14 -7.09 -0.68 2.70
CA HIS A 14 -7.30 -0.70 1.25
C HIS A 14 -7.63 -2.12 0.76
N LEU A 15 -6.81 -3.11 1.15
CA LEU A 15 -6.99 -4.52 0.78
C LEU A 15 -8.31 -5.12 1.31
N ARG A 16 -8.87 -4.55 2.38
CA ARG A 16 -10.18 -4.90 2.95
C ARG A 16 -11.35 -4.13 2.34
N GLY A 17 -11.09 -3.21 1.41
CA GLY A 17 -12.12 -2.44 0.73
C GLY A 17 -12.68 -1.28 1.56
N ASN A 18 -11.90 -0.72 2.49
CA ASN A 18 -12.31 0.46 3.24
C ASN A 18 -12.53 1.65 2.29
N LYS A 19 -13.80 2.02 2.08
CA LYS A 19 -14.21 3.07 1.12
C LYS A 19 -13.53 4.42 1.38
N LYS A 20 -13.27 4.76 2.64
CA LYS A 20 -12.62 6.04 2.99
C LYS A 20 -11.17 6.05 2.53
N VAL A 21 -10.44 4.96 2.81
CA VAL A 21 -9.05 4.80 2.38
C VAL A 21 -8.96 4.76 0.87
N ASN A 22 -9.83 4.01 0.20
CA ASN A 22 -9.86 3.93 -1.26
C ASN A 22 -10.08 5.31 -1.91
N SER A 23 -11.05 6.09 -1.40
CA SER A 23 -11.29 7.45 -1.89
C SER A 23 -10.09 8.37 -1.65
N CYS A 24 -9.35 8.18 -0.54
CA CYS A 24 -8.14 8.95 -0.28
C CYS A 24 -7.03 8.62 -1.29
N LEU A 25 -6.74 7.33 -1.50
CA LEU A 25 -5.72 6.87 -2.46
C LEU A 25 -6.07 7.26 -3.89
N GLU A 26 -7.35 7.21 -4.27
CA GLU A 26 -7.82 7.67 -5.58
C GLU A 26 -7.57 9.17 -5.77
N LYS A 27 -7.92 10.00 -4.76
CA LYS A 27 -7.64 11.44 -4.81
C LYS A 27 -6.14 11.75 -4.86
N MET A 28 -5.30 10.95 -4.21
CA MET A 28 -3.85 11.06 -4.33
C MET A 28 -3.41 10.81 -5.77
N GLY A 29 -3.87 9.72 -6.38
CA GLY A 29 -3.59 9.40 -7.78
C GLY A 29 -4.05 10.49 -8.75
N GLN A 30 -5.25 11.05 -8.55
CA GLN A 30 -5.78 12.16 -9.38
C GLN A 30 -4.95 13.45 -9.28
N ARG A 31 -4.30 13.71 -8.13
CA ARG A 31 -3.37 14.84 -7.97
C ARG A 31 -1.97 14.55 -8.53
N GLY A 32 -1.72 13.33 -9.00
CA GLY A 32 -0.40 12.86 -9.43
C GLY A 32 0.55 12.56 -8.27
N ASP A 33 0.07 12.51 -7.02
CA ASP A 33 0.90 12.14 -5.88
C ASP A 33 1.38 10.68 -5.98
N ILE A 34 2.54 10.38 -5.43
CA ILE A 34 3.10 9.01 -5.43
C ILE A 34 2.89 8.38 -4.05
N ALA A 35 2.27 7.20 -4.02
CA ALA A 35 2.22 6.33 -2.85
C ALA A 35 3.32 5.28 -2.91
N GLY A 36 3.95 5.01 -1.77
CA GLY A 36 4.99 3.99 -1.63
C GLY A 36 4.88 3.23 -0.32
N CYS A 37 5.69 2.18 -0.18
CA CYS A 37 5.82 1.36 1.02
C CYS A 37 7.29 0.96 1.22
N CYS A 38 7.69 0.61 2.44
CA CYS A 38 9.01 0.07 2.73
C CYS A 38 8.95 -1.42 3.08
N CYS A 39 10.12 -2.04 3.26
CA CYS A 39 10.23 -3.46 3.60
C CYS A 39 9.49 -3.84 4.89
N ILE A 40 9.40 -2.93 5.88
CA ILE A 40 8.65 -3.15 7.12
C ILE A 40 7.15 -3.25 6.82
N ASN A 41 6.59 -2.31 6.04
CA ASN A 41 5.18 -2.35 5.67
C ASN A 41 4.81 -3.62 4.89
N ILE A 42 5.71 -4.06 4.00
CA ILE A 42 5.56 -5.31 3.26
C ILE A 42 5.52 -6.48 4.26
N ALA A 43 6.52 -6.60 5.12
CA ALA A 43 6.61 -7.69 6.10
C ALA A 43 5.36 -7.76 7.01
N GLU A 44 4.90 -6.64 7.54
CA GLU A 44 3.71 -6.59 8.39
C GLU A 44 2.43 -6.97 7.61
N THR A 45 2.30 -6.51 6.37
CA THR A 45 1.15 -6.82 5.52
C THR A 45 1.08 -8.33 5.25
N TYR A 46 2.18 -8.95 4.84
CA TYR A 46 2.21 -10.39 4.55
C TYR A 46 2.10 -11.24 5.83
N ALA A 47 2.65 -10.78 6.96
CA ALA A 47 2.49 -11.48 8.24
C ALA A 47 1.03 -11.55 8.73
N GLY A 48 0.23 -10.51 8.45
CA GLY A 48 -1.19 -10.45 8.79
C GLY A 48 -2.15 -11.01 7.73
N MET A 49 -1.63 -11.45 6.58
CA MET A 49 -2.41 -11.83 5.40
C MET A 49 -2.91 -13.29 5.49
N ARG A 50 -4.12 -13.55 4.97
CA ARG A 50 -4.60 -14.91 4.72
C ARG A 50 -4.26 -15.35 3.30
N GLU A 51 -4.04 -16.63 3.05
CA GLU A 51 -3.62 -17.16 1.74
C GLU A 51 -4.51 -16.68 0.57
N LYS A 52 -5.83 -16.67 0.76
CA LYS A 52 -6.80 -16.19 -0.24
C LYS A 52 -6.67 -14.70 -0.61
N GLU A 53 -5.90 -13.94 0.16
CA GLU A 53 -5.66 -12.52 -0.04
C GLU A 53 -4.35 -12.25 -0.80
N LYS A 54 -3.51 -13.27 -0.99
CA LYS A 54 -2.19 -13.13 -1.60
C LYS A 54 -2.21 -12.42 -2.95
N GLU A 55 -3.05 -12.86 -3.87
CA GLU A 55 -3.07 -12.31 -5.22
C GLU A 55 -3.47 -10.82 -5.25
N LYS A 56 -4.39 -10.37 -4.40
CA LYS A 56 -4.74 -8.93 -4.31
C LYS A 56 -3.65 -8.13 -3.59
N THR A 57 -2.99 -8.72 -2.59
CA THR A 57 -1.90 -8.08 -1.87
C THR A 57 -0.70 -7.87 -2.78
N ASP A 58 -0.28 -8.91 -3.51
CA ASP A 58 0.84 -8.86 -4.46
C ASP A 58 0.62 -7.74 -5.48
N ARG A 59 -0.54 -7.72 -6.16
CA ARG A 59 -0.88 -6.68 -7.13
C ARG A 59 -0.84 -5.27 -6.56
N PHE A 60 -1.32 -5.08 -5.34
CA PHE A 60 -1.32 -3.76 -4.72
C PHE A 60 0.10 -3.33 -4.34
N ILE A 61 0.88 -4.20 -3.70
CA ILE A 61 2.27 -3.90 -3.32
C ILE A 61 3.12 -3.61 -4.57
N GLU A 62 2.95 -4.35 -5.66
CA GLU A 62 3.65 -4.11 -6.94
C GLU A 62 3.32 -2.75 -7.57
N SER A 63 2.13 -2.19 -7.29
CA SER A 63 1.74 -0.87 -7.79
C SER A 63 2.34 0.31 -7.00
N LEU A 64 2.93 0.04 -5.83
CA LEU A 64 3.50 1.07 -4.95
C LEU A 64 4.98 1.28 -5.24
N LEU A 65 5.46 2.52 -5.02
CA LEU A 65 6.89 2.78 -5.01
C LEU A 65 7.55 2.08 -3.81
N HIS A 66 8.55 1.23 -4.06
CA HIS A 66 9.29 0.57 -2.98
C HIS A 66 10.44 1.45 -2.49
N LEU A 67 10.35 1.90 -1.24
CA LEU A 67 11.47 2.53 -0.55
C LEU A 67 12.39 1.45 -0.02
N ILE A 68 13.37 1.09 -0.84
CA ILE A 68 14.49 0.25 -0.45
C ILE A 68 15.58 1.20 0.01
N SER A 69 15.87 1.24 1.31
CA SER A 69 17.15 1.79 1.76
C SER A 69 18.23 0.93 1.11
N HIS A 70 19.15 1.53 0.34
CA HIS A 70 20.38 0.85 -0.04
C HIS A 70 21.05 0.38 1.25
N ILE A 71 20.89 -0.90 1.57
CA ILE A 71 21.74 -1.65 2.50
C ILE A 71 23.02 -1.98 1.73
#